data_AF-A0A925STH2-F1
#
_entry.id   AF-A0A925STH2-F1
#
_cell.length_a   1.000
_cell.length_b   1.000
_cell.length_c   1.000
_cell.angle_alpha   90.00
_cell.angle_beta   90.00
_cell.angle_gamma   90.00
#
_symmetry.space_group_name_H-M   'P 1'
#
loop_
_entity.id
_entity.type
_entity.pdbx_description
1 polymer ?
#
loop_
_entity_poly.entity_id
_entity_poly.type
_entity_poly.pdbx_seq_one_letter_code
_entity_poly.pdbx_strand_id
1 'polypeptide(L)'
;MNQHDHQHTESPEMLSLMGYSLAREARQYHKGIELCLKAIALNPHNCDHYLHLGRIYLLAKKKDLAIKAFRKGLKIRKDARILDEIRLLGLRRSPPFASLSRNHLVNRLTGKILRALKLR
;
A
#
# COMPACT_ATOMS: atom_id res chain seq x y z
N MET A 1 5.71 -6.64 -43.53
CA MET A 1 7.15 -6.37 -43.36
C MET A 1 7.28 -4.99 -42.75
N ASN A 2 7.94 -4.67 -41.63
CA ASN A 2 8.93 -5.25 -40.72
C ASN A 2 9.03 -4.17 -39.61
N GLN A 3 9.19 -4.34 -38.31
CA GLN A 3 9.46 -5.46 -37.42
C GLN A 3 8.57 -5.24 -36.18
N HIS A 4 7.93 -6.31 -35.70
CA HIS A 4 7.56 -6.38 -34.29
C HIS A 4 8.88 -6.41 -33.52
N ASP A 5 9.38 -5.23 -33.15
CA ASP A 5 10.47 -5.13 -32.20
C ASP A 5 9.97 -5.75 -30.91
N HIS A 6 10.42 -6.97 -30.66
CA HIS A 6 10.38 -7.66 -29.38
C HIS A 6 11.26 -6.91 -28.37
N GLN A 7 10.99 -5.63 -28.15
CA GLN A 7 11.24 -5.04 -26.87
C GLN A 7 10.32 -5.80 -25.92
N HIS A 8 10.91 -6.60 -25.03
CA HIS A 8 10.28 -6.91 -23.77
C HIS A 8 10.03 -5.58 -23.06
N THR A 9 8.99 -4.84 -23.46
CA THR A 9 8.52 -3.67 -22.75
C THR A 9 7.95 -4.24 -21.47
N GLU A 10 8.77 -4.31 -20.43
CA GLU A 10 8.34 -4.77 -19.12
C GLU A 10 7.19 -3.86 -18.68
N SER A 11 5.96 -4.31 -18.90
CA SER A 11 4.79 -3.49 -18.58
C SER A 11 4.85 -3.12 -17.11
N PRO A 12 4.37 -1.92 -16.69
CA PRO A 12 4.34 -1.55 -15.28
C PRO A 12 3.67 -2.63 -14.42
N GLU A 13 2.64 -3.27 -14.95
CA GLU A 13 1.95 -4.42 -14.37
C GLU A 13 2.92 -5.58 -14.13
N MET A 14 3.65 -5.99 -15.17
CA MET A 14 4.64 -7.06 -15.08
C MET A 14 5.76 -6.72 -14.10
N LEU A 15 6.31 -5.50 -14.13
CA LEU A 15 7.34 -5.06 -13.18
C LEU A 15 6.87 -5.22 -11.72
N SER A 16 5.65 -4.76 -11.42
CA SER A 16 5.12 -4.86 -10.05
C SER A 16 4.85 -6.30 -9.62
N LEU A 17 4.35 -7.14 -10.54
CA LEU A 17 4.09 -8.56 -10.27
C LEU A 17 5.40 -9.35 -10.10
N MET A 18 6.40 -9.08 -10.94
CA MET A 18 7.74 -9.66 -10.83
C MET A 18 8.39 -9.29 -9.51
N GLY A 19 8.33 -8.00 -9.14
CA GLY A 19 8.85 -7.52 -7.89
C GLY A 19 8.20 -8.20 -6.69
N TYR A 20 6.87 -8.41 -6.74
CA TYR A 20 6.15 -9.14 -5.71
C TYR A 20 6.55 -10.62 -5.65
N SER A 21 6.65 -11.30 -6.79
CA SER A 21 7.06 -12.71 -6.86
C SER A 21 8.48 -12.91 -6.31
N LEU A 22 9.44 -12.09 -6.75
CA LEU A 22 10.83 -12.12 -6.26
C LEU A 22 10.92 -11.90 -4.74
N ALA A 23 10.15 -10.96 -4.22
CA ALA A 23 10.10 -10.72 -2.78
C ALA A 23 9.49 -11.90 -2.00
N ARG A 24 8.47 -12.56 -2.55
CA ARG A 24 7.76 -13.66 -1.89
C ARG A 24 8.54 -14.98 -1.92
N GLU A 25 9.09 -15.32 -3.08
CA GLU A 25 9.70 -16.63 -3.34
C GLU A 25 11.20 -16.62 -3.04
N ALA A 26 11.91 -15.59 -3.51
CA ALA A 26 13.37 -15.47 -3.34
C ALA A 26 13.77 -14.60 -2.14
N ARG A 27 12.81 -14.07 -1.37
CA ARG A 27 13.03 -13.11 -0.25
C ARG A 27 13.86 -11.88 -0.65
N GLN A 28 13.90 -11.55 -1.94
CA GLN A 28 14.65 -10.39 -2.47
C GLN A 28 13.82 -9.11 -2.30
N TYR A 29 13.60 -8.69 -1.05
CA TYR A 29 12.71 -7.57 -0.75
C TYR A 29 13.18 -6.26 -1.38
N HIS A 30 14.48 -5.98 -1.36
CA HIS A 30 15.02 -4.73 -1.90
C HIS A 30 14.76 -4.61 -3.40
N LYS A 31 15.14 -5.63 -4.17
CA LYS A 31 14.88 -5.70 -5.62
C LYS A 31 13.38 -5.67 -5.93
N GLY A 32 12.56 -6.37 -5.14
CA GLY A 32 11.11 -6.34 -5.29
C GLY A 32 10.50 -4.95 -5.08
N ILE A 33 10.99 -4.20 -4.09
CA ILE A 33 10.60 -2.81 -3.84
C ILE A 33 11.00 -1.93 -5.02
N GLU A 34 12.23 -2.04 -5.52
CA GLU A 34 12.70 -1.24 -6.66
C GLU A 34 11.84 -1.46 -7.90
N LEU A 35 11.51 -2.70 -8.24
CA LEU A 35 10.65 -3.03 -9.37
C LEU A 35 9.24 -2.45 -9.21
N CYS A 36 8.66 -2.53 -8.00
CA CYS A 36 7.36 -1.90 -7.73
C CYS A 36 7.44 -0.37 -7.80
N LEU A 37 8.53 0.26 -7.35
CA LEU A 37 8.72 1.70 -7.45
C LEU A 37 8.89 2.15 -8.91
N LYS A 38 9.59 1.37 -9.74
CA LYS A 38 9.66 1.59 -11.20
C LYS A 38 8.27 1.50 -11.83
N ALA A 39 7.49 0.47 -11.50
CA ALA A 39 6.10 0.35 -11.97
C ALA A 39 5.25 1.57 -11.59
N ILE A 40 5.36 2.05 -10.35
CA ILE A 40 4.66 3.25 -9.88
C ILE A 40 5.11 4.51 -10.64
N ALA A 41 6.41 4.63 -10.96
CA ALA A 41 6.92 5.76 -11.71
C ALA A 41 6.39 5.78 -13.15
N LEU A 42 6.21 4.61 -13.76
CA LEU A 42 5.65 4.47 -15.11
C LEU A 42 4.12 4.65 -15.14
N ASN A 43 3.41 4.12 -14.15
CA ASN A 43 1.95 4.24 -14.04
C ASN A 43 1.50 4.52 -12.58
N PRO A 44 1.52 5.78 -12.14
CA PRO A 44 1.18 6.14 -10.77
C PRO A 44 -0.32 6.02 -10.45
N HIS A 45 -1.18 5.85 -11.46
CA HIS A 45 -2.64 5.78 -11.29
C HIS A 45 -3.17 4.35 -11.16
N ASN A 46 -2.29 3.35 -11.08
CA ASN A 46 -2.69 1.97 -10.84
C ASN A 46 -2.50 1.59 -9.36
N CYS A 47 -3.60 1.32 -8.67
CA CYS A 47 -3.57 0.94 -7.25
C CYS A 47 -2.89 -0.41 -6.98
N ASP A 48 -2.78 -1.28 -7.98
CA ASP A 48 -2.24 -2.63 -7.82
C ASP A 48 -0.73 -2.61 -7.55
N HIS A 49 -0.01 -1.65 -8.13
CA HIS A 49 1.41 -1.46 -7.81
C HIS A 49 1.64 -1.09 -6.34
N TYR A 50 0.72 -0.31 -5.74
CA TYR A 50 0.77 0.03 -4.32
C TYR A 50 0.34 -1.14 -3.42
N LEU A 51 -0.58 -1.98 -3.88
CA LEU A 51 -0.93 -3.24 -3.22
C LEU A 51 0.29 -4.17 -3.16
N HIS A 52 0.96 -4.39 -4.30
CA HIS A 52 2.17 -5.19 -4.37
C HIS A 52 3.29 -4.62 -3.50
N LEU A 53 3.59 -3.33 -3.62
CA LEU A 53 4.59 -2.66 -2.78
C LEU A 53 4.27 -2.81 -1.28
N GLY A 54 3.01 -2.64 -0.89
CA GLY A 54 2.58 -2.80 0.49
C GLY A 54 2.78 -4.23 1.01
N ARG A 55 2.44 -5.24 0.21
CA ARG A 55 2.68 -6.65 0.55
C ARG A 55 4.17 -6.98 0.66
N ILE A 56 5.00 -6.45 -0.23
CA ILE A 56 6.46 -6.62 -0.14
C ILE A 56 6.99 -6.01 1.16
N TYR A 57 6.52 -4.83 1.54
CA TYR A 57 6.90 -4.24 2.83
C TYR A 57 6.45 -5.08 4.02
N LEU A 58 5.29 -5.75 3.97
CA LEU A 58 4.88 -6.70 5.01
C LEU A 58 5.82 -7.90 5.09
N LEU A 59 6.18 -8.49 3.95
CA LEU A 59 7.16 -9.59 3.89
C LEU A 59 8.53 -9.15 4.45
N ALA A 60 8.93 -7.91 4.19
CA ALA A 60 10.14 -7.30 4.73
C ALA A 60 10.02 -6.86 6.21
N LYS A 61 8.91 -7.16 6.90
CA LYS A 61 8.59 -6.74 8.27
C LYS A 61 8.52 -5.21 8.48
N LYS A 62 8.41 -4.42 7.42
CA LYS A 62 8.31 -2.95 7.45
C LYS A 62 6.86 -2.50 7.47
N LYS A 63 6.13 -2.81 8.55
CA LYS A 63 4.68 -2.58 8.68
C LYS A 63 4.27 -1.12 8.44
N ASP A 64 5.03 -0.14 8.94
CA ASP A 64 4.70 1.27 8.74
C ASP A 64 4.75 1.72 7.28
N LEU A 65 5.72 1.21 6.51
CA LEU A 65 5.82 1.48 5.09
C LEU A 65 4.72 0.80 4.29
N ALA A 66 4.34 -0.43 4.68
CA ALA A 66 3.21 -1.13 4.07
C ALA A 66 1.91 -0.32 4.20
N ILE A 67 1.63 0.20 5.40
CA ILE A 67 0.44 1.02 5.65
C ILE A 67 0.46 2.30 4.79
N LYS A 68 1.63 2.95 4.65
CA LYS A 68 1.78 4.13 3.79
C LYS A 68 1.51 3.79 2.33
N ALA A 69 2.03 2.67 1.82
CA ALA A 69 1.79 2.20 0.46
C ALA A 69 0.29 1.92 0.22
N PHE A 70 -0.34 1.14 1.08
CA PHE A 70 -1.78 0.84 0.99
C PHE A 70 -2.65 2.09 1.01
N ARG A 71 -2.34 3.05 1.89
CA ARG A 71 -3.05 4.34 1.94
C ARG A 71 -2.91 5.13 0.64
N LYS A 72 -1.74 5.10 -0.01
CA LYS A 72 -1.56 5.73 -1.33
C LYS A 72 -2.42 5.03 -2.39
N GLY A 73 -2.42 3.70 -2.43
CA GLY A 73 -3.28 2.92 -3.32
C GLY A 73 -4.77 3.24 -3.16
N LEU A 74 -5.25 3.35 -1.92
CA LEU A 74 -6.66 3.69 -1.62
C LEU A 74 -7.05 5.12 -1.99
N LYS A 75 -6.09 6.05 -2.07
CA LYS A 75 -6.37 7.42 -2.56
C LYS A 75 -6.64 7.44 -4.06
N ILE A 76 -6.07 6.49 -4.81
CA ILE A 76 -6.26 6.35 -6.25
C ILE A 76 -7.60 5.68 -6.51
N ARG A 77 -7.80 4.49 -5.94
CA ARG A 77 -9.05 3.72 -6.07
C ARG A 77 -9.33 2.97 -4.78
N LYS A 78 -10.58 2.99 -4.34
CA LYS A 78 -11.04 2.16 -3.23
C LYS A 78 -11.01 0.69 -3.68
N ASP A 79 -9.94 -0.02 -3.33
CA ASP A 79 -9.74 -1.43 -3.66
C ASP A 79 -10.01 -2.31 -2.43
N ALA A 80 -10.84 -3.33 -2.59
CA ALA A 80 -11.21 -4.25 -1.52
C ALA A 80 -9.99 -5.02 -0.97
N ARG A 81 -9.07 -5.45 -1.84
CA ARG A 81 -7.88 -6.21 -1.43
C ARG A 81 -7.02 -5.37 -0.50
N ILE A 82 -6.81 -4.10 -0.84
CA ILE A 82 -6.04 -3.18 0.01
C ILE A 82 -6.75 -2.92 1.36
N LEU A 83 -8.08 -2.81 1.34
CA LEU A 83 -8.87 -2.66 2.58
C LEU A 83 -8.75 -3.89 3.48
N ASP A 84 -8.75 -5.09 2.91
CA ASP A 84 -8.59 -6.34 3.64
C ASP A 84 -7.19 -6.45 4.27
N GLU A 85 -6.13 -6.08 3.54
CA GLU A 85 -4.77 -6.01 4.11
C GLU A 85 -4.71 -5.06 5.32
N ILE A 86 -5.29 -3.86 5.22
CA ILE A 86 -5.34 -2.92 6.34
C ILE A 86 -6.13 -3.49 7.52
N ARG A 87 -7.25 -4.18 7.26
CA ARG A 87 -8.06 -4.82 8.29
C ARG A 87 -7.29 -5.94 9.00
N LEU A 88 -6.61 -6.81 8.25
CA LEU A 88 -5.77 -7.90 8.76
C LEU A 88 -4.64 -7.38 9.65
N LEU A 89 -4.11 -6.18 9.36
CA LEU A 89 -3.10 -5.54 10.19
C LEU A 89 -3.63 -5.01 11.54
N GLY A 90 -4.92 -5.22 11.84
CA GLY A 90 -5.59 -4.75 13.05
C GLY A 90 -5.93 -3.26 13.02
N LEU A 91 -5.84 -2.61 11.86
CA LEU A 91 -6.16 -1.20 11.72
C LEU A 91 -7.67 -1.05 11.49
N ARG A 92 -8.42 -0.84 12.57
CA ARG A 92 -9.84 -0.46 12.50
C ARG A 92 -9.97 0.82 11.65
N ARG A 93 -11.02 0.91 10.80
CA ARG A 93 -11.27 2.02 9.87
C ARG A 93 -10.87 3.34 10.51
N SER A 94 -9.91 4.05 9.91
CA SER A 94 -9.56 5.39 10.39
C SER A 94 -10.79 6.29 10.21
N PRO A 95 -11.24 7.03 11.25
CA PRO A 95 -12.37 7.95 11.10
C PRO A 95 -12.11 8.96 9.97
N PRO A 96 -13.17 9.52 9.38
CA PRO A 96 -13.10 10.30 8.13
C PRO A 96 -12.17 11.53 8.20
N PHE A 97 -11.86 12.04 9.40
CA PHE A 97 -10.93 13.15 9.59
C PHE A 97 -9.50 12.65 9.83
N ALA A 98 -8.83 12.27 8.75
CA ALA A 98 -7.43 11.83 8.75
C ALA A 98 -6.44 12.96 8.42
N SER A 99 -6.73 14.22 8.80
CA SER A 99 -5.82 15.35 8.55
C SER A 99 -4.80 15.63 9.66
N LEU A 100 -4.82 14.90 10.78
CA LEU A 100 -3.88 15.14 11.87
C LEU A 100 -3.04 13.88 12.18
N SER A 101 -1.72 14.08 12.14
CA SER A 101 -0.66 13.10 12.35
C SER A 101 -0.83 12.30 13.65
N ARG A 102 -0.34 11.05 13.64
CA ARG A 102 -0.35 10.08 14.75
C ARG A 102 0.46 10.52 16.00
N ASN A 103 0.97 11.75 16.05
CA ASN A 103 1.88 12.23 17.11
C ASN A 103 1.34 13.36 17.99
N HIS A 104 0.03 13.63 18.00
CA HIS A 104 -0.51 14.60 18.95
C HIS A 104 -1.63 13.98 19.79
N LEU A 105 -1.65 14.33 21.08
CA LEU A 105 -2.49 13.91 22.22
C LEU A 105 -4.00 13.70 21.95
N VAL A 106 -4.48 14.07 20.77
CA VAL A 106 -5.87 14.04 20.29
C VAL A 106 -6.44 12.63 20.19
N ASN A 107 -5.66 11.61 19.84
CA ASN A 107 -6.15 10.21 19.85
C ASN A 107 -6.44 9.68 21.26
N ARG A 108 -5.79 10.23 22.29
CA ARG A 108 -6.03 9.87 23.70
C ARG A 108 -7.21 10.63 24.29
N LEU A 109 -7.48 11.83 23.79
CA LEU A 109 -8.58 12.70 24.24
C LEU A 109 -9.92 12.36 23.57
N THR A 110 -9.93 12.02 22.28
CA THR A 110 -11.16 11.66 21.56
C THR A 110 -11.88 10.45 22.18
N GLY A 111 -11.13 9.43 22.62
CA GLY A 111 -11.71 8.28 23.34
C GLY A 111 -12.28 8.62 24.71
N LYS A 112 -11.72 9.63 25.40
CA LYS A 112 -12.26 10.12 26.69
C LYS A 112 -13.48 11.02 26.50
N ILE A 113 -13.49 11.86 25.47
CA ILE A 113 -14.60 12.78 25.16
C ILE A 113 -15.83 11.99 24.69
N LEU A 114 -15.67 10.98 23.84
CA LEU A 114 -16.76 10.09 23.42
C LEU A 114 -17.36 9.28 24.57
N ARG A 115 -16.55 8.89 25.56
CA ARG A 115 -17.02 8.18 26.76
C ARG A 115 -17.70 9.12 27.77
N ALA A 116 -17.31 10.39 27.80
CA ALA A 116 -17.91 11.42 28.65
C ALA A 116 -19.26 11.93 28.12
N LEU A 117 -19.48 11.90 26.80
CA LEU A 117 -20.67 12.49 26.19
C LEU A 117 -21.93 11.62 26.21
N LYS A 118 -21.87 10.37 26.71
CA LYS A 118 -23.05 9.54 27.08
C LYS A 118 -24.26 9.68 26.14
N LEU A 119 -24.02 9.70 24.82
CA LEU A 119 -25.11 9.66 23.83
C LEU A 119 -25.49 8.19 23.67
N ARG A 120 -26.61 7.88 24.31
CA ARG A 120 -27.35 6.62 24.24
C ARG A 120 -28.01 6.48 22.87
#